data_AF-A0A5N7U8Q1-F1
#
_entry.id   AF-A0A5N7U8Q1-F1
#
_cell.length_a   1.000
_cell.length_b   1.000
_cell.length_c   1.000
_cell.angle_alpha   90.00
_cell.angle_beta   90.00
_cell.angle_gamma   90.00
#
_symmetry.space_group_name_H-M   'P 1'
#
loop_
_entity.id
_entity.type
_entity.pdbx_description
1 polymer ?
#
loop_
_entity_poly.entity_id
_entity_poly.type
_entity_poly.pdbx_seq_one_letter_code
_entity_poly.pdbx_strand_id
1 'polypeptide(L)'
;MMRKNIVWILIFFTNFTFGQNKKFNNHIETSDIKNFWNAYDDIKKLNDSTEKINHFQNVYINKGTVGLWDFIKAKDFTAESWIQSF
;
A
#
# COMPACT_ATOMS: atom_id res chain seq x y z
N MET A 1 50.92 -12.10 25.66
CA MET A 1 50.88 -12.31 24.19
C MET A 1 49.53 -12.86 23.68
N MET A 2 48.74 -13.61 24.47
CA MET A 2 47.42 -14.18 24.07
C MET A 2 46.25 -13.20 23.82
N ARG A 3 46.31 -11.95 24.29
CA ARG A 3 45.16 -11.01 24.24
C ARG A 3 44.83 -10.49 22.84
N LYS A 4 45.81 -10.44 21.94
CA LYS A 4 45.66 -9.91 20.57
C LYS A 4 45.04 -10.95 19.62
N ASN A 5 45.22 -12.24 19.89
CA ASN A 5 44.71 -13.33 19.07
C ASN A 5 43.18 -13.50 19.23
N ILE A 6 42.64 -13.20 20.42
CA ILE A 6 41.20 -13.21 20.68
C ILE A 6 40.47 -12.14 19.84
N VAL A 7 41.09 -10.97 19.65
CA VAL A 7 40.52 -9.89 18.83
C VAL A 7 40.37 -10.33 17.37
N TRP A 8 41.36 -11.05 16.83
CA TRP A 8 41.30 -11.56 15.47
C TRP A 8 40.21 -12.63 15.28
N ILE A 9 39.99 -13.49 16.28
CA ILE A 9 38.91 -14.50 16.25
C ILE A 9 37.55 -13.82 16.28
N LEU A 10 37.36 -12.78 17.08
CA LEU A 10 36.12 -12.01 17.14
C LEU A 10 35.82 -11.30 15.81
N ILE A 11 36.83 -10.71 15.16
CA ILE A 11 36.68 -10.08 13.84
C ILE A 11 36.36 -11.12 12.75
N PHE A 12 36.87 -12.34 12.87
CA PHE A 12 36.55 -13.40 11.89
C PHE A 12 35.08 -13.83 11.97
N PHE A 13 34.49 -13.84 13.17
CA PHE A 13 33.09 -14.21 13.40
C PHE A 13 32.07 -13.15 12.97
N THR A 14 32.45 -11.88 12.76
CA THR A 14 31.49 -10.84 12.36
C THR A 14 30.98 -10.97 10.91
N ASN A 15 31.53 -11.89 10.11
CA ASN A 15 31.13 -12.10 8.72
C ASN A 15 30.00 -13.13 8.53
N PHE A 16 29.50 -13.76 9.60
CA PHE A 16 28.38 -14.71 9.55
C PHE A 16 27.03 -14.06 9.88
N THR A 17 26.76 -12.88 9.32
CA THR A 17 25.43 -12.26 9.42
C THR A 17 24.56 -12.75 8.27
N PHE A 18 23.68 -13.71 8.54
CA PHE A 18 22.63 -14.11 7.60
C PHE A 18 21.45 -13.14 7.73
N GLY A 19 21.10 -12.44 6.64
CA GLY A 19 19.86 -11.67 6.58
C GLY A 19 18.65 -12.59 6.75
N GLN A 20 17.68 -12.20 7.58
CA GLN A 20 16.45 -12.97 7.77
C GLN A 20 15.66 -13.03 6.45
N ASN A 21 15.77 -14.13 5.70
CA ASN A 21 14.83 -14.46 4.61
C ASN A 21 13.50 -14.92 5.22
N LYS A 22 12.79 -14.00 5.88
CA LYS A 22 11.44 -14.28 6.39
C LYS A 22 10.55 -14.47 5.17
N LYS A 23 10.17 -15.73 4.90
CA LYS A 23 9.14 -16.03 3.90
C LYS A 23 7.85 -15.34 4.34
N PHE A 24 7.51 -14.25 3.67
CA PHE A 24 6.33 -13.48 3.97
C PHE A 24 5.10 -14.25 3.48
N ASN A 25 4.46 -15.00 4.38
CA ASN A 25 3.27 -15.80 4.08
C ASN A 25 1.97 -15.10 4.51
N ASN A 26 2.06 -13.88 5.04
CA ASN A 26 0.86 -13.12 5.38
C ASN A 26 0.21 -12.62 4.10
N HIS A 27 -1.11 -12.69 4.03
CA HIS A 27 -1.86 -12.05 2.96
C HIS A 27 -1.67 -10.53 3.06
N ILE A 28 -1.21 -9.89 1.98
CA ILE A 28 -1.22 -8.43 1.86
C ILE A 28 -2.44 -8.07 1.04
N GLU A 29 -3.39 -7.40 1.69
CA GLU A 29 -4.56 -6.91 1.00
C GLU A 29 -4.19 -5.75 0.08
N THR A 30 -4.48 -5.90 -1.22
CA THR A 30 -4.10 -4.95 -2.28
C THR A 30 -5.24 -4.67 -3.25
N SER A 31 -6.43 -5.22 -3.01
CA SER A 31 -7.60 -5.04 -3.89
C SER A 31 -7.99 -3.57 -4.06
N ASP A 32 -7.82 -2.74 -3.03
CA ASP A 32 -8.08 -1.30 -3.11
C ASP A 32 -7.24 -0.60 -4.19
N ILE A 33 -5.98 -1.01 -4.38
CA ILE A 33 -5.11 -0.47 -5.44
C ILE A 33 -5.68 -0.80 -6.81
N LYS A 34 -6.13 -2.04 -7.01
CA LYS A 34 -6.75 -2.47 -8.27
C LYS A 34 -8.07 -1.73 -8.52
N ASN A 35 -8.91 -1.62 -7.50
CA ASN A 35 -10.20 -0.92 -7.58
C ASN A 35 -10.01 0.57 -7.90
N PHE A 36 -9.01 1.22 -7.32
CA PHE A 36 -8.67 2.61 -7.61
C PHE A 36 -8.33 2.81 -9.09
N TRP A 37 -7.39 2.03 -9.62
CA TRP A 37 -6.97 2.18 -11.03
C TRP A 37 -8.09 1.86 -12.01
N ASN A 38 -8.92 0.85 -11.73
CA ASN A 38 -10.10 0.57 -12.54
C ASN A 38 -11.05 1.77 -12.56
N ALA A 39 -11.38 2.33 -11.40
CA ALA A 39 -12.25 3.49 -11.32
C ALA A 39 -11.65 4.71 -12.05
N TYR A 40 -10.36 4.96 -11.85
CA TYR A 40 -9.62 6.07 -12.46
C TYR A 40 -9.58 5.98 -14.00
N ASP A 41 -9.32 4.80 -14.56
CA ASP A 41 -9.30 4.61 -16.01
C ASP A 41 -10.70 4.72 -16.63
N ASP A 42 -11.73 4.32 -15.90
CA ASP A 42 -13.11 4.43 -16.37
C ASP A 42 -13.61 5.88 -16.37
N ILE A 43 -13.36 6.66 -15.32
CA ILE A 43 -13.82 8.06 -15.26
C ILE A 43 -13.21 8.94 -16.35
N LYS A 44 -12.04 8.57 -16.93
CA LYS A 44 -11.46 9.26 -18.09
C LYS A 44 -12.27 9.13 -19.37
N LYS A 45 -13.09 8.08 -19.47
CA LYS A 45 -13.96 7.81 -20.62
C LYS A 45 -15.32 8.52 -20.49
N LEU A 46 -15.63 9.01 -19.30
CA LEU A 46 -16.87 9.70 -18.98
C LEU A 46 -16.69 11.21 -19.18
N ASN A 47 -17.76 11.90 -19.60
CA ASN A 47 -17.75 13.35 -19.77
C ASN A 47 -18.51 14.06 -18.65
N ASP A 48 -19.58 13.46 -18.15
CA ASP A 48 -20.40 14.05 -17.09
C ASP A 48 -19.75 13.91 -15.71
N SER A 49 -19.70 15.01 -14.96
CA SER A 49 -19.06 15.04 -13.64
C SER A 49 -19.81 14.17 -12.61
N THR A 50 -21.15 14.21 -12.65
CA THR A 50 -21.98 13.43 -11.73
C THR A 50 -21.82 11.93 -12.00
N GLU A 51 -21.75 11.55 -13.28
CA GLU A 51 -21.47 10.18 -13.71
C GLU A 51 -20.09 9.71 -13.24
N LYS A 52 -19.05 10.56 -13.34
CA LYS A 52 -17.72 10.25 -12.79
C LYS A 52 -17.74 10.01 -11.29
N ILE A 53 -18.40 10.89 -10.54
CA ILE A 53 -18.50 10.79 -9.07
C ILE A 53 -19.22 9.49 -8.68
N ASN A 54 -20.36 9.20 -9.30
CA ASN A 54 -21.13 7.99 -9.04
C ASN A 54 -20.35 6.72 -9.42
N HIS A 55 -19.66 6.73 -10.57
CA HIS A 55 -18.85 5.59 -11.00
C HIS A 55 -17.69 5.33 -10.04
N PHE A 56 -16.98 6.39 -9.64
CA PHE A 56 -15.85 6.27 -8.71
C PHE A 56 -16.30 5.82 -7.31
N GLN A 57 -17.43 6.34 -6.81
CA GLN A 57 -18.06 5.86 -5.59
C GLN A 57 -18.34 4.36 -5.66
N ASN A 58 -18.91 3.88 -6.77
CA ASN A 58 -19.33 2.48 -6.90
C ASN A 58 -18.17 1.51 -7.14
N VAL A 59 -17.17 1.89 -7.92
CA VAL A 59 -16.08 0.99 -8.31
C VAL A 59 -14.95 0.98 -7.28
N TYR A 60 -14.68 2.10 -6.61
CA TYR A 60 -13.59 2.21 -5.65
C TYR A 60 -14.10 2.24 -4.20
N ILE A 61 -14.91 3.24 -3.83
CA ILE A 61 -15.26 3.46 -2.42
C ILE A 61 -16.15 2.34 -1.88
N ASN A 62 -17.24 2.00 -2.57
CA ASN A 62 -18.20 0.99 -2.11
C ASN A 62 -17.62 -0.43 -2.10
N LYS A 63 -16.56 -0.68 -2.89
CA LYS A 63 -15.83 -1.96 -2.93
C LYS A 63 -14.56 -1.92 -2.07
N GLY A 64 -14.37 -0.85 -1.30
CA GLY A 64 -13.22 -0.65 -0.45
C GLY A 64 -13.13 -1.67 0.67
N THR A 65 -11.92 -1.94 1.12
CA THR A 65 -11.71 -2.71 2.34
C THR A 65 -12.08 -1.91 3.58
N VAL A 66 -12.23 -2.59 4.72
CA VAL A 66 -12.42 -1.94 6.03
C VAL A 66 -11.32 -0.91 6.30
N GLY A 67 -10.07 -1.22 5.95
CA GLY A 67 -8.95 -0.30 6.12
C GLY A 67 -9.08 0.96 5.27
N LEU A 68 -9.57 0.84 4.03
CA LEU A 68 -9.87 2.01 3.20
C LEU A 68 -11.03 2.83 3.75
N TRP A 69 -12.10 2.20 4.23
CA TRP A 69 -13.24 2.92 4.83
C TRP A 69 -12.84 3.68 6.10
N ASP A 70 -12.04 3.07 6.96
CA ASP A 70 -11.50 3.73 8.15
C ASP A 70 -10.63 4.94 7.76
N PHE A 71 -9.80 4.79 6.73
CA PHE A 71 -8.98 5.89 6.20
C PHE A 71 -9.83 7.02 5.62
N ILE A 72 -10.84 6.69 4.80
CA ILE A 72 -11.79 7.66 4.22
C ILE A 72 -12.48 8.44 5.33
N LYS A 73 -12.98 7.75 6.37
CA LYS A 73 -13.61 8.38 7.51
C LYS A 73 -12.64 9.26 8.31
N ALA A 74 -11.40 8.83 8.49
CA ALA A 74 -10.39 9.61 9.23
C ALA A 74 -9.93 10.86 8.49
N LYS A 75 -10.16 10.92 7.17
CA LYS A 75 -9.75 12.04 6.30
C LYS A 75 -10.90 12.84 5.72
N ASP A 76 -12.14 12.46 6.04
CA ASP A 76 -13.37 13.00 5.47
C ASP A 76 -13.33 13.07 3.93
N PHE A 77 -12.81 12.02 3.29
CA PHE A 77 -12.76 11.94 1.84
C PHE A 77 -14.12 11.55 1.23
N THR A 78 -14.40 12.09 0.05
CA THR A 78 -15.58 11.75 -0.75
C THR A 78 -15.16 11.39 -2.17
N ALA A 79 -16.05 10.71 -2.91
CA ALA A 79 -15.82 10.49 -4.33
C ALA A 79 -15.66 11.82 -5.07
N GLU A 80 -16.47 12.82 -4.73
CA GLU A 80 -16.39 14.17 -5.29
C GLU A 80 -15.03 14.82 -5.04
N SER A 81 -14.48 14.76 -3.82
CA SER A 81 -13.18 15.37 -3.51
C SER A 81 -12.04 14.77 -4.33
N TRP A 82 -12.10 13.46 -4.62
CA TRP A 82 -11.13 12.81 -5.48
C TRP A 82 -11.30 13.19 -6.95
N ILE A 83 -12.53 13.17 -7.46
CA ILE A 83 -12.79 13.55 -8.86
C ILE A 83 -12.34 14.98 -9.14
N GLN A 84 -12.54 15.91 -8.20
CA GLN A 84 -12.09 17.29 -8.33
C GLN A 84 -10.56 17.43 -8.27
N SER A 85 -9.82 16.42 -7.79
CA SER A 85 -8.36 16.43 -7.72
C SER A 85 -7.64 15.91 -8.97
N PHE A 86 -8.39 15.32 -9.92
CA PHE A 86 -7.88 14.77 -11.18
C PHE A 86 -8.12 15.73 -12.35
#